data_AF-A0A7X7H7C8-F1
#
_entry.id   AF-A0A7X7H7C8-F1
#
_cell.length_a   1.000
_cell.length_b   1.000
_cell.length_c   1.000
_cell.angle_alpha   90.00
_cell.angle_beta   90.00
_cell.angle_gamma   90.00
#
_symmetry.space_group_name_H-M   'P 1'
#
loop_
_entity.id
_entity.type
_entity.pdbx_description
1 polymer ?
#
loop_
_entity_poly.entity_id
_entity_poly.type
_entity_poly.pdbx_seq_one_letter_code
_entity_poly.pdbx_strand_id
1 'polypeptide(L)'
;MKHLKFLFLFVGLVIFASCSESDVENEVVADSKQAVFSGAIGEFNTRVTNNSWDKGDAIGIFALIPQSDPPAVYEEKYNVQYVTTGGDKFSSVDVTGKINFPNEGGLDFAAYYP
;
A
#
# COMPACT_ATOMS: atom_id res chain seq x y z
N MET A 1 -62.30 24.70 1.85
CA MET A 1 -61.67 26.01 2.22
C MET A 1 -62.19 26.33 3.62
N LYS A 2 -61.44 26.22 4.73
CA LYS A 2 -60.34 27.12 5.11
C LYS A 2 -59.45 26.54 6.24
N HIS A 3 -59.63 25.27 6.63
CA HIS A 3 -58.88 24.67 7.76
C HIS A 3 -57.90 23.54 7.38
N LEU A 4 -58.02 22.95 6.19
CA LEU A 4 -57.10 21.90 5.75
C LEU A 4 -55.74 22.43 5.23
N LYS A 5 -55.68 23.73 4.90
CA LYS A 5 -54.44 24.38 4.41
C LYS A 5 -53.45 24.73 5.51
N PHE A 6 -53.88 24.73 6.78
CA PHE A 6 -53.02 25.10 7.91
C PHE A 6 -52.30 23.90 8.53
N LEU A 7 -52.73 22.67 8.23
CA LEU A 7 -52.07 21.44 8.71
C LEU A 7 -50.77 21.14 7.94
N PHE A 8 -50.63 21.66 6.71
CA PHE A 8 -49.45 21.46 5.88
C PHE A 8 -48.34 22.50 6.09
N LEU A 9 -48.53 23.49 6.97
CA LEU A 9 -47.57 24.60 7.15
C LEU A 9 -46.57 24.39 8.31
N PHE A 10 -46.68 23.31 9.10
CA PHE A 10 -45.86 23.18 10.32
C PHE A 10 -44.83 22.02 10.32
N VAL A 11 -44.73 21.25 9.24
CA VAL A 11 -43.80 20.10 9.15
C VAL A 11 -42.77 20.36 8.05
N GLY A 12 -41.93 21.37 8.24
CA GLY A 12 -40.96 21.75 7.21
C GLY A 12 -39.72 22.46 7.71
N LEU A 13 -39.41 22.40 9.01
CA LEU A 13 -38.28 23.18 9.55
C LEU A 13 -37.51 22.48 10.67
N VAL A 14 -37.17 21.19 10.52
CA VAL A 14 -36.20 20.53 11.42
C VAL A 14 -35.39 19.48 10.67
N ILE A 15 -34.48 19.85 9.77
CA ILE A 15 -33.36 18.97 9.35
C ILE A 15 -32.32 19.74 8.53
N PHE A 16 -31.60 20.69 9.15
CA PHE A 16 -30.32 21.18 8.60
C PHE A 16 -29.31 21.50 9.72
N ALA A 17 -29.16 20.58 10.67
CA ALA A 17 -28.04 20.59 11.61
C ALA A 17 -27.38 19.20 11.63
N SER A 18 -26.79 18.82 10.51
CA SER A 18 -25.75 17.78 10.49
C SER A 18 -24.44 18.47 10.17
N CYS A 19 -23.82 19.04 11.20
CA CYS A 19 -22.40 19.35 11.16
C CYS A 19 -21.70 18.02 11.46
N SER A 20 -21.45 17.22 10.42
CA SER A 20 -20.42 16.20 10.55
C SER A 20 -19.09 16.93 10.42
N GLU A 21 -18.44 17.21 11.56
CA GLU A 21 -16.99 17.22 11.57
C GLU A 21 -16.58 15.81 11.15
N SER A 22 -16.40 15.62 9.85
CA SER A 22 -15.52 14.57 9.38
C SER A 22 -14.14 15.04 9.81
N ASP A 23 -13.69 14.54 10.94
CA ASP A 23 -12.27 14.41 11.20
C ASP A 23 -11.72 13.58 10.04
N VAL A 24 -11.35 14.27 8.96
CA VAL A 24 -10.37 13.76 8.01
C VAL A 24 -9.05 13.89 8.75
N GLU A 25 -8.89 13.06 9.78
CA GLU A 25 -7.57 12.61 10.15
C GLU A 25 -7.02 12.04 8.84
N ASN A 26 -5.99 12.71 8.33
CA ASN A 26 -5.08 12.15 7.34
C ASN A 26 -4.32 10.99 7.96
N GLU A 27 -5.02 10.02 8.55
CA GLU A 27 -4.49 8.67 8.64
C GLU A 27 -4.38 8.22 7.19
N VAL A 28 -3.14 8.19 6.71
CA VAL A 28 -2.75 7.34 5.61
C VAL A 28 -3.22 5.95 6.03
N VAL A 29 -4.43 5.56 5.62
CA VAL A 29 -4.92 4.21 5.74
C VAL A 29 -3.88 3.39 4.98
N ALA A 30 -3.01 2.72 5.72
CA ALA A 30 -2.07 1.79 5.13
C ALA A 30 -2.93 0.87 4.25
N ASP A 31 -2.63 0.84 2.96
CA ASP A 31 -3.33 -0.07 2.06
C ASP A 31 -3.13 -1.46 2.65
N SER A 32 -4.20 -2.02 3.21
CA SER A 32 -4.16 -3.22 4.05
C SER A 32 -3.56 -4.44 3.33
N LYS A 33 -3.36 -4.34 2.01
CA LYS A 33 -2.80 -5.37 1.16
C LYS A 33 -1.39 -5.07 0.66
N GLN A 34 -0.79 -3.94 1.01
CA GLN A 34 0.55 -3.60 0.53
C GLN A 34 1.60 -4.54 1.11
N ALA A 35 2.40 -5.16 0.25
CA ALA A 35 3.57 -5.93 0.66
C ALA A 35 4.66 -5.00 1.22
N VAL A 36 5.21 -5.37 2.37
CA VAL A 36 6.29 -4.64 3.06
C VAL A 36 7.53 -5.50 3.07
N PHE A 37 8.67 -4.90 2.73
CA PHE A 37 9.92 -5.63 2.56
C PHE A 37 10.98 -5.14 3.55
N SER A 38 11.69 -6.10 4.12
CA SER A 38 12.93 -5.88 4.85
C SER A 38 13.99 -6.87 4.40
N GLY A 39 15.25 -6.44 4.40
CA GLY A 39 16.38 -7.23 3.93
C GLY A 39 17.41 -7.44 5.03
N ALA A 40 17.86 -8.68 5.22
CA ALA A 40 19.02 -8.99 6.02
C ALA A 40 20.20 -9.34 5.11
N ILE A 41 21.41 -8.97 5.54
CA ILE A 41 22.63 -9.27 4.80
C ILE A 41 23.28 -10.48 5.47
N GLY A 42 23.55 -11.52 4.68
CA GLY A 42 24.18 -12.75 5.18
C GLY A 42 25.66 -12.55 5.58
N GLU A 43 26.25 -13.56 6.20
CA GLU A 43 27.63 -13.50 6.71
C GLU A 43 28.69 -13.23 5.62
N PHE A 44 28.43 -13.67 4.38
CA PHE A 44 29.36 -13.52 3.27
C PHE A 44 29.05 -12.25 2.44
N ASN A 45 29.78 -11.20 2.74
CA ASN A 45 29.59 -9.84 2.21
C ASN A 45 30.44 -9.58 0.97
N THR A 46 30.04 -10.14 -0.18
CA THR A 46 30.77 -9.93 -1.45
C THR A 46 30.32 -8.69 -2.22
N ARG A 47 29.15 -8.13 -1.89
CA ARG A 47 28.51 -7.04 -2.64
C ARG A 47 28.05 -5.85 -1.80
N VAL A 48 27.88 -6.03 -0.48
CA VAL A 48 27.43 -4.97 0.43
C VAL A 48 28.60 -4.49 1.28
N THR A 49 28.73 -3.17 1.44
CA THR A 49 29.71 -2.54 2.32
C THR A 49 29.22 -2.53 3.76
N ASN A 50 30.09 -2.84 4.73
CA ASN A 50 29.84 -2.70 6.18
C ASN A 50 28.70 -3.55 6.79
N ASN A 51 28.21 -4.57 6.09
CA ASN A 51 27.11 -5.44 6.56
C ASN A 51 25.84 -4.66 6.92
N SER A 52 25.62 -3.50 6.30
CA SER A 52 24.46 -2.65 6.50
C SER A 52 23.95 -2.11 5.18
N TRP A 53 22.66 -1.80 5.14
CA TRP A 53 22.07 -1.06 4.03
C TRP A 53 22.27 0.44 4.23
N ASP A 54 22.89 1.07 3.25
CA ASP A 54 23.13 2.50 3.23
C ASP A 54 21.93 3.24 2.62
N LYS A 55 21.81 4.52 2.96
CA LYS A 55 20.78 5.38 2.39
C LYS A 55 20.90 5.41 0.86
N GLY A 56 19.82 5.05 0.18
CA GLY A 56 19.76 5.03 -1.28
C GLY A 56 20.06 3.66 -1.90
N ASP A 57 20.43 2.65 -1.11
CA ASP A 57 20.49 1.28 -1.61
C ASP A 57 19.11 0.86 -2.13
N ALA A 58 19.12 0.19 -3.28
CA ALA A 58 17.92 -0.22 -4.00
C ALA A 58 17.94 -1.72 -4.27
N ILE A 59 16.78 -2.35 -4.10
CA ILE A 59 16.54 -3.75 -4.47
C ILE A 59 15.49 -3.81 -5.57
N GLY A 60 15.64 -4.79 -6.46
CA GLY A 60 14.64 -5.16 -7.45
C GLY A 60 13.79 -6.30 -6.94
N ILE A 61 12.46 -6.16 -6.92
CA ILE A 61 11.52 -7.18 -6.44
C ILE A 61 10.64 -7.68 -7.60
N PHE A 62 10.55 -8.99 -7.75
CA PHE A 62 9.60 -9.67 -8.63
C PHE A 62 8.49 -10.28 -7.79
N ALA A 63 7.23 -9.97 -8.13
CA ALA A 63 6.07 -10.67 -7.57
C ALA A 63 5.66 -11.80 -8.51
N LEU A 64 5.56 -13.01 -7.98
CA LEU A 64 5.31 -14.23 -8.74
C LEU A 64 4.02 -14.89 -8.28
N ILE A 65 3.29 -15.48 -9.24
CA ILE A 65 2.11 -16.29 -8.95
C ILE A 65 2.59 -17.64 -8.40
N PRO A 66 2.19 -18.03 -7.17
CA PRO A 66 2.64 -19.28 -6.57
C PRO A 66 2.27 -20.49 -7.43
N GLN A 67 3.16 -21.49 -7.46
CA GLN A 67 2.95 -22.77 -8.17
C GLN A 67 2.69 -22.64 -9.68
N SER A 68 3.07 -21.52 -10.30
CA SER A 68 3.05 -21.38 -11.76
C SER A 68 4.27 -22.03 -12.40
N ASP A 69 4.07 -22.75 -13.51
CA ASP A 69 5.13 -23.35 -14.32
C ASP A 69 4.87 -23.06 -15.82
N PRO A 70 5.69 -22.22 -16.48
CA PRO A 70 6.84 -21.48 -15.92
C PRO A 70 6.41 -20.41 -14.90
N PRO A 71 7.33 -19.91 -14.04
CA PRO A 71 7.03 -18.84 -13.11
C PRO A 71 6.42 -17.62 -13.81
N ALA A 72 5.20 -17.26 -13.42
CA ALA A 72 4.45 -16.15 -13.98
C ALA A 72 4.54 -14.93 -13.07
N VAL A 73 4.76 -13.75 -13.66
CA VAL A 73 4.79 -12.48 -12.94
C VAL A 73 3.36 -12.01 -12.65
N TYR A 74 3.11 -11.57 -11.42
CA TYR A 74 1.84 -10.99 -11.02
C TYR A 74 1.74 -9.52 -11.48
N GLU A 75 0.67 -9.17 -12.20
CA GLU A 75 0.31 -7.79 -12.60
C GLU A 75 1.49 -6.93 -13.11
N GLU A 76 2.33 -7.48 -13.98
CA GLU A 76 3.49 -6.77 -14.54
C GLU A 76 4.46 -6.21 -13.47
N LYS A 77 4.46 -6.76 -12.25
CA LYS A 77 5.39 -6.40 -11.17
C LYS A 77 6.74 -7.11 -11.35
N TYR A 78 7.36 -6.85 -12.49
CA TYR A 78 8.73 -7.26 -12.79
C TYR A 78 9.72 -6.21 -12.26
N ASN A 79 10.75 -6.66 -11.56
CA ASN A 79 11.87 -5.84 -11.12
C ASN A 79 11.49 -4.47 -10.51
N VAL A 80 10.49 -4.48 -9.63
CA VAL A 80 9.97 -3.28 -9.01
C VAL A 80 11.02 -2.73 -8.04
N GLN A 81 11.42 -1.48 -8.23
CA GLN A 81 12.44 -0.86 -7.41
C GLN A 81 11.90 -0.45 -6.04
N TYR A 82 12.53 -0.95 -4.99
CA TYR A 82 12.36 -0.49 -3.63
C TYR A 82 13.68 0.05 -3.08
N VAL A 83 13.63 1.17 -2.35
CA VAL A 83 14.80 1.89 -1.84
C VAL A 83 14.73 2.02 -0.32
N THR A 84 15.88 1.97 0.34
CA THR A 84 16.01 2.24 1.77
C THR A 84 16.49 3.67 2.05
N THR A 85 16.03 4.26 3.15
CA THR A 85 16.60 5.50 3.70
C THR A 85 17.83 5.26 4.58
N GLY A 86 18.28 4.01 4.65
CA GLY A 86 19.27 3.48 5.58
C GLY A 86 18.61 2.45 6.50
N GLY A 87 19.31 1.34 6.77
CA GLY A 87 18.75 0.22 7.53
C GLY A 87 17.92 -0.75 6.68
N ASP A 88 17.30 -1.72 7.33
CA ASP A 88 16.76 -2.94 6.72
C ASP A 88 15.42 -2.77 5.99
N LYS A 89 14.74 -1.64 6.12
CA LYS A 89 13.41 -1.41 5.54
C LYS A 89 13.48 -0.78 4.15
N PHE A 90 12.67 -1.31 3.25
CA PHE A 90 12.62 -0.88 1.86
C PHE A 90 11.23 -0.36 1.50
N SER A 91 11.17 0.74 0.75
CA SER A 91 9.93 1.37 0.29
C SER A 91 9.93 1.53 -1.23
N SER A 92 8.77 1.34 -1.88
CA SER A 92 8.63 1.58 -3.31
C SER A 92 8.90 3.05 -3.63
N VAL A 93 9.64 3.30 -4.71
CA VAL A 93 9.95 4.67 -5.17
C VAL A 93 8.72 5.34 -5.79
N ASP A 94 7.81 4.56 -6.37
CA ASP A 94 6.57 5.04 -7.00
C ASP A 94 5.34 4.44 -6.32
N VAL A 95 4.26 5.22 -6.24
CA VAL A 95 2.92 4.78 -5.85
C VAL A 95 2.41 3.68 -6.78
N THR A 96 2.73 3.74 -8.08
CA THR A 96 2.39 2.69 -9.05
C THR A 96 3.27 1.44 -8.89
N GLY A 97 4.46 1.61 -8.33
CA GLY A 97 5.40 0.54 -8.01
C GLY A 97 4.97 -0.28 -6.79
N LYS A 98 4.00 0.16 -5.99
CA LYS A 98 3.54 -0.63 -4.84
C LYS A 98 3.03 -2.00 -5.31
N ILE A 99 3.49 -3.04 -4.65
CA ILE A 99 2.98 -4.40 -4.83
C ILE A 99 1.94 -4.64 -3.75
N ASN A 100 0.71 -4.90 -4.17
CA ASN A 100 -0.39 -5.28 -3.30
C ASN A 100 -0.69 -6.77 -3.49
N PHE A 101 -1.01 -7.45 -2.40
CA PHE A 101 -1.51 -8.82 -2.46
C PHE A 101 -2.86 -8.86 -3.19
N PRO A 102 -3.14 -9.96 -3.93
CA PRO A 102 -4.45 -10.19 -4.50
C PRO A 102 -5.52 -10.30 -3.41
N ASN A 103 -6.80 -10.24 -3.81
CA ASN A 103 -7.91 -10.39 -2.87
C ASN A 103 -7.93 -11.76 -2.17
N GLU A 104 -7.47 -12.79 -2.86
CA GLU A 104 -7.40 -14.17 -2.38
C GLU A 104 -6.07 -14.80 -2.78
N GLY A 105 -5.56 -15.70 -1.95
CA GLY A 105 -4.27 -16.36 -2.16
C GLY A 105 -3.09 -15.53 -1.69
N GLY A 106 -1.90 -15.87 -2.20
CA GLY A 106 -0.64 -15.22 -1.85
C GLY A 106 0.23 -14.99 -3.07
N LEU A 107 1.41 -14.42 -2.84
CA LEU A 107 2.43 -14.18 -3.85
C LEU A 107 3.74 -14.78 -3.35
N ASP A 108 4.53 -15.31 -4.29
CA ASP A 108 5.94 -15.60 -4.05
C ASP A 108 6.77 -14.39 -4.48
N PHE A 109 7.92 -14.18 -3.83
CA PHE A 109 8.79 -13.04 -4.12
C PHE A 109 10.21 -13.49 -4.37
N ALA A 110 10.83 -12.89 -5.39
CA ALA A 110 12.26 -12.96 -5.62
C ALA A 110 12.83 -11.54 -5.59
N ALA A 111 14.02 -11.38 -5.01
CA ALA A 111 14.69 -10.09 -4.94
C ALA A 111 16.18 -10.21 -5.25
N TYR A 112 16.78 -9.12 -5.73
CA TYR A 112 18.23 -9.02 -5.90
C TYR A 112 18.75 -7.63 -5.52
N TYR A 113 20.07 -7.58 -5.26
CA TYR A 113 20.84 -6.37 -5.00
C TYR A 113 22.24 -6.43 -5.67
N PRO A 114 22.78 -5.28 -6.13
CA PRO A 114 22.00 -4.10 -6.53
C PRO A 114 21.18 -4.42 -7.77
#